data_AF-A0A9X4PEK7-F1
#
_entry.id   AF-A0A9X4PEK7-F1
#
_cell.length_a   1.000
_cell.length_b   1.000
_cell.length_c   1.000
_cell.angle_alpha   90.00
_cell.angle_beta   90.00
_cell.angle_gamma   90.00
#
_symmetry.space_group_name_H-M   'P 1'
#
loop_
_entity.id
_entity.type
_entity.pdbx_description
1 polymer ?
#
loop_
_entity_poly.entity_id
_entity_poly.type
_entity_poly.pdbx_seq_one_letter_code
_entity_poly.pdbx_strand_id
1 'polypeptide(L)' 'MFGFPKGDLSTIRAKSTVPLGFGPYVFSSYDSGTGVVALDANPHYYKGEPKIKHINFQFMSEADKINAI' A
#
# COMPACT_ATOMS: atom_id res chain seq x y z
N MET A 1 4.75 -22.36 23.33
CA MET A 1 3.28 -22.60 23.34
C MET A 1 2.71 -21.95 22.11
N PHE A 2 2.23 -22.76 21.15
CA PHE A 2 1.62 -22.31 19.90
C PHE A 2 0.10 -22.26 20.09
N GLY A 3 -0.53 -21.11 19.83
CA GLY A 3 -2.00 -20.99 19.89
C GLY A 3 -2.44 -19.71 20.58
N PHE A 4 -3.29 -18.95 19.89
CA PHE A 4 -3.92 -17.73 20.37
C PHE A 4 -4.67 -17.98 21.70
N PRO A 5 -4.69 -17.00 22.63
CA PRO A 5 -5.59 -17.04 23.78
C PRO A 5 -7.03 -17.09 23.27
N LYS A 6 -7.75 -18.18 23.57
CA LYS A 6 -9.14 -18.38 23.16
C LYS A 6 -9.99 -17.21 23.70
N GLY A 7 -10.47 -16.35 22.80
CA GLY A 7 -11.31 -15.18 23.14
C GLY A 7 -10.66 -13.82 22.89
N ASP A 8 -9.36 -13.74 22.61
CA ASP A 8 -8.69 -12.47 22.31
C ASP A 8 -8.57 -12.24 20.79
N LEU A 9 -9.48 -11.41 20.27
CA LEU A 9 -9.53 -11.01 18.87
C LEU A 9 -8.73 -9.72 18.58
N SER A 10 -8.06 -9.14 19.58
CA SER A 10 -7.32 -7.87 19.42
C SER A 10 -6.23 -7.97 18.36
N THR A 11 -5.51 -9.10 18.33
CA THR A 11 -4.41 -9.33 17.39
C THR A 11 -4.89 -9.52 15.95
N ILE A 12 -6.07 -10.11 15.75
CA ILE A 12 -6.66 -10.31 14.42
C ILE A 12 -7.11 -8.96 13.84
N ARG A 13 -7.77 -8.13 14.66
CA ARG A 13 -8.18 -6.78 14.25
C ARG A 13 -6.97 -5.88 13.94
N ALA A 14 -5.90 -5.97 14.73
CA ALA A 14 -4.67 -5.21 14.51
C ALA A 14 -3.93 -5.59 13.21
N LYS A 15 -4.06 -6.83 12.75
CA LYS A 15 -3.40 -7.32 11.52
C LYS A 15 -4.29 -7.24 10.27
N SER A 16 -5.60 -7.05 10.42
CA SER A 16 -6.53 -6.98 9.29
C SER A 16 -6.55 -5.62 8.58
N THR A 17 -6.13 -4.55 9.24
CA THR A 17 -6.20 -3.18 8.70
C THR A 17 -4.95 -2.76 7.94
N VAL A 18 -3.84 -3.48 8.12
CA VAL A 18 -2.57 -3.18 7.45
C VAL A 18 -2.30 -4.29 6.43
N PRO A 19 -2.51 -4.05 5.13
CA PRO A 19 -2.14 -5.02 4.12
C PRO A 19 -0.62 -5.21 4.15
N LEU A 20 -0.15 -6.28 4.77
CA LEU A 20 1.25 -6.69 4.73
C LEU A 20 1.54 -7.28 3.35
N GLY A 21 1.95 -6.40 2.43
CA GLY A 21 2.42 -6.79 1.11
C GLY A 21 3.91 -7.11 1.13
N PHE A 22 4.29 -8.32 0.70
CA PHE A 22 5.69 -8.66 0.39
C PHE A 22 6.15 -8.10 -0.98
N GLY A 23 5.43 -7.12 -1.50
CA GLY A 23 5.74 -6.45 -2.74
C GLY A 23 6.83 -5.39 -2.58
N PRO A 24 7.32 -4.84 -3.71
CA PRO A 24 8.33 -3.77 -3.72
C PRO A 24 7.83 -2.47 -3.08
N TYR A 25 6.51 -2.25 -3.01
CA TYR A 25 5.92 -1.05 -2.41
C TYR A 25 4.85 -1.41 -1.37
N VAL A 26 4.71 -0.56 -0.36
CA VAL A 26 3.69 -0.61 0.69
C VAL A 26 2.66 0.48 0.41
N PHE A 27 1.38 0.16 0.62
CA PHE A 27 0.30 1.15 0.53
C PHE A 27 0.47 2.21 1.61
N SER A 28 0.59 3.48 1.21
CA SER A 28 0.76 4.61 2.12
C SER A 28 -0.58 5.27 2.41
N SER A 29 -1.25 5.73 1.36
CA SER A 29 -2.54 6.42 1.48
C SER A 29 -3.32 6.39 0.18
N TYR A 30 -4.62 6.66 0.30
CA TYR A 30 -5.51 6.86 -0.83
C TYR A 30 -6.25 8.19 -0.64
N ASP A 31 -6.13 9.07 -1.62
CA ASP A 31 -6.92 10.30 -1.70
C ASP A 31 -8.18 10.02 -2.54
N SER A 32 -9.31 9.89 -1.85
CA SER A 32 -10.61 9.66 -2.48
C SER A 32 -11.13 10.84 -3.31
N GLY A 33 -10.60 12.06 -3.10
CA GLY A 33 -11.00 13.25 -3.85
C GLY A 33 -10.32 13.35 -5.22
N THR A 34 -9.06 12.92 -5.31
CA THR A 34 -8.26 12.96 -6.56
C THR A 34 -8.07 11.60 -7.22
N GLY A 35 -8.46 10.52 -6.53
CA GLY A 35 -8.25 9.14 -6.97
C GLY A 35 -6.78 8.72 -6.94
N VAL A 36 -5.93 9.44 -6.21
CA VAL A 36 -4.49 9.18 -6.13
C VAL A 36 -4.18 8.16 -5.06
N VAL A 37 -3.46 7.10 -5.42
CA VAL A 37 -2.92 6.09 -4.52
C VAL A 37 -1.44 6.38 -4.30
N ALA A 38 -1.03 6.65 -3.07
CA ALA A 38 0.36 6.80 -2.69
C ALA A 38 0.94 5.44 -2.23
N LEU A 39 2.09 5.08 -2.79
CA LEU A 39 2.83 3.85 -2.50
C LEU A 39 4.26 4.20 -2.11
N ASP A 40 4.72 3.68 -0.98
CA ASP A 40 6.08 3.90 -0.47
C ASP A 40 6.96 2.67 -0.72
N ALA A 41 8.24 2.88 -0.97
CA ALA A 41 9.21 1.81 -1.18
C ALA A 41 9.28 0.91 0.06
N ASN A 42 9.24 -0.41 -0.15
CA ASN A 42 9.37 -1.39 0.91
C ASN A 42 10.86 -1.71 1.16
N PRO A 43 11.47 -1.28 2.29
CA PRO A 43 12.86 -1.59 2.61
C PRO A 43 13.07 -3.08 2.91
N HIS A 44 12.00 -3.82 3.20
CA HIS A 44 12.02 -5.25 3.50
C HIS A 44 11.70 -6.13 2.28
N TYR A 45 11.69 -5.56 1.07
CA TYR A 45 11.46 -6.34 -0.15
C TYR A 45 12.61 -7.34 -0.37
N TYR A 46 12.28 -8.59 -0.72
CA TYR A 46 13.26 -9.70 -0.81
C TYR A 46 14.38 -9.47 -1.85
N LYS A 47 14.19 -8.57 -2.81
CA LYS A 47 15.19 -8.14 -3.80
C LYS A 47 15.87 -6.81 -3.46
N GLY A 48 15.66 -6.29 -2.25
CA GLY A 48 16.13 -4.99 -1.79
C GLY A 48 15.15 -3.85 -2.09
N GLU A 49 15.34 -2.72 -1.42
CA GLU A 49 14.48 -1.55 -1.54
C GLU A 49 14.49 -0.98 -2.98
N PRO A 50 13.32 -0.64 -3.57
CA PRO A 50 13.27 0.07 -4.84
C PRO A 50 14.03 1.40 -4.80
N LYS A 51 14.61 1.77 -5.96
CA LYS A 51 15.28 3.08 -6.12
C LYS A 51 14.30 4.26 -6.05
N ILE A 52 13.07 4.06 -6.52
CA ILE A 52 12.00 5.06 -6.46
C ILE A 52 11.36 4.93 -5.08
N LYS A 53 11.43 6.00 -4.28
CA LYS A 53 10.97 5.99 -2.88
C LYS A 53 9.45 6.14 -2.75
N HIS A 54 8.84 6.94 -3.61
CA HIS A 54 7.43 7.28 -3.55
C HIS A 54 6.81 7.19 -4.95
N ILE A 55 5.67 6.55 -5.06
CA ILE A 55 4.86 6.49 -6.28
C ILE A 55 3.48 7.03 -5.96
N ASN A 56 3.06 8.06 -6.70
CA ASN A 56 1.68 8.52 -6.73
C ASN A 56 1.03 7.97 -8.00
N PHE A 57 0.02 7.12 -7.83
CA PHE A 57 -0.71 6.52 -8.93
C PHE A 57 -2.07 7.21 -9.06
N GLN A 58 -2.30 7.89 -10.18
CA GLN A 58 -3.58 8.51 -10.47
C GLN A 58 -4.27 7.77 -11.60
N PHE A 59 -5.54 7.42 -11.41
CA PHE A 59 -6.37 6.91 -12.49
C PHE A 59 -6.98 8.09 -13.23
N MET A 60 -6.56 8.30 -14.48
CA MET A 60 -7.10 9.31 -15.37
C MET A 60 -7.82 8.65 -16.56
N SER A 61 -8.88 9.29 -17.05
CA SER A 61 -9.56 8.85 -18.26
C SER A 61 -8.63 9.05 -19.46
N GLU A 62 -8.78 8.22 -20.50
CA GLU A 62 -7.92 8.31 -21.69
C GLU A 62 -8.10 9.65 -22.42
N ALA A 63 -9.28 10.27 -22.34
CA ALA A 63 -9.55 11.60 -22.89
C ALA A 63 -8.74 12.70 -22.19
N ASP A 64 -8.47 12.56 -20.89
CA ASP A 64 -7.73 13.55 -20.10
C ASP A 64 -6.21 13.42 -20.27
N LYS A 65 -5.71 12.30 -20.82
CA LYS A 65 -4.26 12.09 -21.06
C LYS A 65 -3.67 13.06 -22.09
N ILE A 66 -4.48 13.57 -23.02
CA ILE A 66 -4.00 14.39 -24.14
C ILE A 66 -3.80 15.87 -23.72
N ASN A 67 -4.46 16.34 -22.65
CA ASN A 67 -4.38 17.74 -22.21
C ASN A 67 -3.22 18.04 -21.25
N ALA A 68 -2.33 17.07 -20.97
CA ALA A 68 -1.24 17.21 -20.00
C ALA A 68 0.14 17.50 -20.62
N ILE A 69 0.20 17.93 -21.89
CA ILE A 69 1.43 18.43 -22.55
C ILE A 69 1.54 19.94 -22.38
#